data_AF-A0A2M7YYC9-F1
#
_entry.id   AF-A0A2M7YYC9-F1
#
_cell.length_a   1.000
_cell.length_b   1.000
_cell.length_c   1.000
_cell.angle_alpha   90.00
_cell.angle_beta   90.00
_cell.angle_gamma   90.00
#
_symmetry.space_group_name_H-M   'P 1'
#
loop_
_entity.id
_entity.type
_entity.pdbx_description
1 polymer ?
#
loop_
_entity_poly.entity_id
_entity_poly.type
_entity_poly.pdbx_seq_one_letter_code
_entity_poly.pdbx_strand_id
1 'polypeptide(L)'
;MTPPFPHTADPSVVHIGQVALRLARPLRLQQAWMGDQDILRQLLACWFIVDEKDVPLSPRIVGQPGVGKTTLAMAATQERKQEL
;
A
#
# COMPACT_ATOMS: atom_id res chain seq x y z
N MET A 1 -5.82 41.29 -11.89
CA MET A 1 -5.64 39.89 -12.31
C MET A 1 -4.82 39.21 -11.23
N THR A 2 -5.50 38.69 -10.21
CA THR A 2 -4.93 38.13 -8.99
C THR A 2 -4.47 36.69 -9.26
N PRO A 3 -3.30 36.24 -8.76
CA PRO A 3 -2.90 34.85 -8.90
C PRO A 3 -3.95 33.93 -8.23
N PRO A 4 -4.34 32.82 -8.87
CA PRO A 4 -5.47 31.99 -8.42
C PRO A 4 -5.26 31.27 -7.09
N PHE A 5 -4.06 31.31 -6.50
CA PHE A 5 -3.74 30.53 -5.31
C PHE A 5 -2.93 31.35 -4.30
N PRO A 6 -3.45 31.61 -3.09
CA PRO A 6 -2.66 32.19 -2.02
C PRO A 6 -1.59 31.17 -1.60
N HIS A 7 -0.31 31.50 -1.82
CA HIS A 7 0.83 30.75 -1.30
C HIS A 7 0.91 30.93 0.23
N THR A 8 0.03 30.25 0.96
CA THR A 8 0.34 29.84 2.33
C THR A 8 1.09 28.53 2.19
N ALA A 9 2.41 28.60 2.14
CA ALA A 9 3.27 27.43 2.05
C ALA A 9 3.21 26.66 3.39
N ASP A 10 2.17 25.84 3.57
CA ASP A 10 2.25 24.71 4.50
C ASP A 10 3.25 23.72 3.87
N PRO A 11 4.45 23.51 4.47
CA PRO A 11 5.46 22.61 3.92
C PRO A 11 5.00 21.16 3.82
N SER A 12 3.83 20.81 4.36
CA SER A 12 3.22 19.48 4.26
C SER A 12 2.38 19.23 3.00
N VAL A 13 2.23 20.23 2.13
CA VAL A 13 1.42 20.12 0.90
C VAL A 13 2.28 20.34 -0.35
N VAL A 14 2.28 19.35 -1.25
CA VAL A 14 2.97 19.39 -2.55
C VAL A 14 1.93 19.49 -3.66
N HIS A 15 2.16 20.34 -4.67
CA HIS A 15 1.26 20.48 -5.81
C HIS A 15 1.76 19.70 -7.03
N ILE A 16 0.88 18.89 -7.62
CA ILE A 16 1.11 18.20 -8.90
C ILE A 16 0.04 18.68 -9.89
N GLY A 17 0.43 19.56 -10.81
CA GLY A 17 -0.52 20.23 -11.71
C GLY A 17 -1.52 21.10 -10.95
N GLN A 18 -2.80 20.71 -10.96
CA GLN A 18 -3.88 21.37 -10.21
C GLN A 18 -4.29 20.60 -8.95
N VAL A 19 -3.56 19.53 -8.60
CA VAL A 19 -3.87 18.69 -7.44
C VAL A 19 -2.96 19.06 -6.27
N ALA A 20 -3.56 19.41 -5.12
CA ALA A 20 -2.84 19.59 -3.86
C ALA A 20 -2.76 18.24 -3.12
N LEU A 21 -1.55 17.73 -2.94
CA LEU A 21 -1.26 16.47 -2.27
C LEU A 21 -0.76 16.74 -0.85
N ARG A 22 -1.45 16.17 0.14
CA ARG A 22 -0.96 16.10 1.52
C ARG A 22 -0.75 14.64 1.87
N LEU A 23 0.48 14.28 2.24
CA LEU A 23 0.78 12.93 2.68
C LEU A 23 0.20 12.69 4.07
N ALA A 24 -0.52 11.59 4.23
CA ALA A 24 -0.93 11.11 5.54
C ALA A 24 0.31 10.64 6.33
N ARG A 25 0.21 10.59 7.66
CA ARG A 25 1.26 9.98 8.47
C ARG A 25 1.38 8.49 8.11
N PRO A 26 2.60 7.92 8.13
CA PRO A 26 2.80 6.49 7.91
C PRO A 26 1.92 5.65 8.84
N LEU A 27 1.23 4.67 8.27
CA LEU A 27 0.34 3.80 9.00
C LEU A 27 1.14 2.66 9.64
N ARG A 28 1.39 2.74 10.94
CA ARG A 28 2.03 1.65 11.71
C ARG A 28 0.95 0.71 12.28
N LEU A 29 0.62 -0.35 11.54
CA LEU A 29 -0.26 -1.42 12.02
C LEU A 29 0.57 -2.63 12.47
N GLN A 30 0.61 -2.92 13.77
CA GLN A 30 1.17 -4.16 14.33
C GLN A 30 0.09 -5.26 14.46
N GLN A 31 -0.75 -5.42 13.45
CA GLN A 31 -1.86 -6.36 13.51
C GLN A 31 -1.47 -7.65 12.79
N ALA A 32 -1.40 -8.76 13.53
CA ALA A 32 -1.22 -10.07 12.94
C ALA A 32 -2.42 -10.41 12.05
N TRP A 33 -2.18 -11.11 10.95
CA TRP A 33 -3.24 -11.61 10.08
C TRP A 33 -4.10 -12.63 10.85
N MET A 34 -5.31 -12.24 11.22
CA MET A 34 -6.27 -13.09 11.95
C MET A 34 -7.16 -13.94 11.02
N GLY A 35 -7.00 -13.80 9.70
CA GLY A 35 -7.76 -14.56 8.71
C GLY A 35 -7.10 -15.88 8.35
N ASP A 36 -7.59 -16.48 7.26
CA ASP A 36 -7.06 -17.72 6.73
C ASP A 36 -5.60 -17.57 6.25
N GLN A 37 -4.71 -18.37 6.84
CA GLN A 37 -3.28 -18.35 6.50
C GLN A 37 -3.02 -18.85 5.08
N ASP A 38 -3.91 -19.64 4.49
CA ASP A 38 -3.75 -20.12 3.11
C ASP A 38 -3.87 -18.98 2.10
N ILE A 39 -4.75 -18.01 2.35
CA ILE A 39 -4.88 -16.80 1.51
C ILE A 39 -3.60 -15.96 1.58
N LEU A 40 -3.03 -15.80 2.77
CA LEU A 40 -1.75 -15.12 2.94
C LEU A 40 -0.64 -15.86 2.19
N ARG A 41 -0.59 -17.19 2.28
CA ARG A 41 0.38 -18.02 1.55
C ARG A 41 0.23 -17.87 0.04
N GLN A 42 -0.99 -17.84 -0.49
CA GLN A 42 -1.25 -17.61 -1.91
C GLN A 42 -0.73 -16.26 -2.37
N LEU A 43 -0.98 -15.20 -1.59
CA LEU A 43 -0.48 -13.86 -1.89
C LEU A 43 1.06 -13.81 -1.90
N LEU A 44 1.70 -14.45 -0.92
CA LEU A 44 3.17 -14.54 -0.85
C LEU A 44 3.74 -15.33 -2.03
N ALA A 45 3.08 -16.41 -2.44
CA ALA A 45 3.49 -17.22 -3.59
C ALA A 45 3.45 -16.41 -4.90
N CYS A 46 2.51 -15.48 -5.06
CA CYS A 46 2.48 -14.58 -6.22
C CYS A 46 3.74 -13.73 -6.38
N TRP A 47 4.50 -13.53 -5.30
CA TRP A 47 5.72 -12.72 -5.29
C TRP A 47 6.98 -13.51 -5.01
N PHE A 48 6.88 -14.84 -5.02
CA PHE A 48 8.03 -15.73 -4.85
C PHE A 48 8.78 -15.85 -6.20
N ILE A 49 10.05 -15.47 -6.20
CA ILE A 49 10.94 -15.50 -7.37
C ILE A 49 11.94 -16.63 -7.13
N VAL A 50 11.98 -17.62 -8.03
CA VAL A 50 12.86 -18.79 -7.90
C VAL A 50 14.06 -18.67 -8.82
N ASP A 51 13.83 -18.22 -10.06
CA ASP A 51 14.85 -17.95 -11.05
C ASP A 51 15.06 -16.44 -11.24
N GLU A 52 16.27 -16.02 -11.61
CA GLU A 52 16.58 -14.61 -11.87
C GLU A 52 15.75 -14.00 -13.01
N LYS A 53 15.19 -14.83 -13.89
CA LYS A 53 14.32 -14.39 -14.99
C LYS A 53 12.85 -14.29 -14.60
N ASP A 54 12.47 -14.77 -13.42
CA ASP A 54 11.09 -14.73 -12.97
C ASP A 54 10.69 -13.31 -12.59
N VAL A 55 9.53 -12.87 -13.06
CA VAL A 55 8.90 -11.61 -12.65
C VAL A 55 7.80 -11.90 -11.63
N PRO A 56 7.67 -11.10 -10.56
CA PRO A 56 6.59 -11.27 -9.60
C PRO A 56 5.24 -10.98 -10.26
N LEU A 57 4.21 -11.71 -9.85
CA LEU A 57 2.85 -11.50 -10.34
C LEU A 57 2.25 -10.21 -9.76
N SER A 58 1.24 -9.69 -10.45
CA SER A 58 0.41 -8.56 -9.98
C SER A 58 -0.97 -9.06 -9.52
N PRO A 59 -1.07 -9.66 -8.31
CA PRO A 59 -2.30 -10.29 -7.85
C PRO A 59 -3.41 -9.25 -7.62
N ARG A 60 -4.65 -9.64 -7.91
CA ARG A 60 -5.84 -8.84 -7.62
C ARG A 60 -6.57 -9.43 -6.41
N ILE A 61 -6.61 -8.67 -5.31
CA ILE A 61 -7.32 -9.07 -4.08
C ILE A 61 -8.76 -8.55 -4.16
N VAL A 62 -9.74 -9.47 -4.25
CA VAL A 62 -11.17 -9.16 -4.38
C VAL A 62 -11.96 -9.60 -3.14
N GLY A 63 -13.13 -8.99 -2.92
CA GLY A 63 -14.02 -9.33 -1.81
C GLY A 63 -14.79 -8.12 -1.28
N GLN A 64 -15.81 -8.37 -0.45
CA GLN A 64 -16.65 -7.32 0.13
C GLN A 64 -15.82 -6.27 0.90
N PRO A 65 -16.28 -5.01 1.01
CA PRO A 65 -15.65 -4.01 1.88
C PRO A 65 -15.52 -4.55 3.32
N GLY A 66 -14.41 -4.23 4.01
CA GLY A 66 -14.21 -4.62 5.41
C GLY A 66 -13.63 -6.01 5.67
N VAL A 67 -13.49 -6.89 4.66
CA VAL A 67 -12.94 -8.26 4.84
C VAL A 67 -11.42 -8.34 5.07
N GLY A 68 -10.76 -7.22 5.34
CA GLY A 68 -9.33 -7.21 5.66
C GLY A 68 -8.38 -7.27 4.46
N LYS A 69 -8.81 -6.92 3.23
CA LYS A 69 -7.93 -6.93 2.03
C LYS A 69 -6.67 -6.08 2.20
N THR A 70 -6.81 -4.88 2.76
CA THR A 70 -5.67 -4.00 3.06
C THR A 70 -4.79 -4.61 4.13
N THR A 71 -5.40 -5.16 5.19
CA THR A 71 -4.69 -5.84 6.27
C THR A 71 -3.91 -7.06 5.78
N LEU A 72 -4.47 -7.85 4.86
CA LEU A 72 -3.81 -8.99 4.21
C LEU A 72 -2.56 -8.55 3.45
N ALA A 73 -2.68 -7.50 2.62
CA ALA A 73 -1.54 -6.96 1.87
C ALA A 73 -0.44 -6.46 2.81
N MET A 74 -0.82 -5.75 3.88
CA MET A 74 0.14 -5.25 4.87
C MET A 74 0.82 -6.39 5.66
N ALA A 75 0.08 -7.43 6.02
CA ALA A 75 0.64 -8.62 6.66
C ALA A 75 1.66 -9.34 5.75
N ALA A 76 1.37 -9.45 4.45
CA ALA A 76 2.30 -10.03 3.49
C ALA A 76 3.59 -9.20 3.36
N THR A 77 3.51 -7.87 3.39
CA THR A 77 4.69 -6.98 3.42
C THR A 77 5.54 -7.23 4.68
N GLN A 78 4.91 -7.39 5.84
CA GLN A 78 5.60 -7.72 7.10
C GLN A 78 6.30 -9.07 7.04
N GLU A 79 5.63 -10.11 6.52
CA GLU A 79 6.21 -11.46 6.39
C GLU A 79 7.44 -11.46 5.46
N ARG A 80 7.39 -10.66 4.38
CA ARG A 80 8.53 -10.48 3.46
C ARG A 80 9.63 -9.56 3.99
N LYS A 81 9.45 -8.97 5.19
CA LYS A 81 10.35 -7.98 5.80
C LYS A 81 10.60 -6.78 4.88
N GLN A 82 9.59 -6.39 4.13
CA GLN A 82 9.63 -5.20 3.27
C GLN A 82 9.10 -4.00 4.05
N GLU A 83 9.58 -2.80 3.72
CA GLU A 83 9.04 -1.57 4.31
C GLU A 83 7.64 -1.28 3.74
N LEU A 84 6.77 -0.72 4.59
CA LEU A 84 5.42 -0.28 4.24
C LEU A 84 5.40 1.20 3.85
#